data_AF-A0A946LJT9-F1
#
_entry.id   AF-A0A946LJT9-F1
#
_cell.length_a   1.000
_cell.length_b   1.000
_cell.length_c   1.000
_cell.angle_alpha   90.00
_cell.angle_beta   90.00
_cell.angle_gamma   90.00
#
_symmetry.space_group_name_H-M   'P 1'
#
loop_
_entity.id
_entity.type
_entity.pdbx_description
1 polymer ?
#
loop_
_entity_poly.entity_id
_entity_poly.type
_entity_poly.pdbx_seq_one_letter_code
_entity_poly.pdbx_strand_id
1 'polypeptide(L)'
;MTTTNIPAVVNEEEFEVAVETVSCEDGWLIGSDGIVDPDGNIALLVSDDDGDKGSEAGHGLVEWLALCSVVAAGVLTAFRIFAPAFITTFQTQVINALP
;
A
#
# COMPACT_ATOMS: atom_id res chain seq x y z
N MET A 1 -42.86 -0.42 -12.28
CA MET A 1 -41.68 0.47 -12.22
C MET A 1 -40.71 -0.23 -11.30
N THR A 2 -39.63 -0.81 -11.82
CA THR A 2 -38.57 -1.40 -11.00
C THR A 2 -37.69 -0.25 -10.53
N THR A 3 -37.88 0.20 -9.30
CA THR A 3 -36.91 1.05 -8.62
C THR A 3 -35.68 0.21 -8.38
N THR A 4 -34.62 0.49 -9.14
CA THR A 4 -33.29 -0.05 -8.82
C THR A 4 -32.86 0.62 -7.52
N ASN A 5 -33.05 -0.04 -6.39
CA ASN A 5 -32.46 0.37 -5.12
C ASN A 5 -30.96 0.12 -5.22
N ILE A 6 -30.24 1.15 -5.66
CA ILE A 6 -28.77 1.15 -5.59
C ILE A 6 -28.43 1.45 -4.13
N PRO A 7 -27.77 0.53 -3.42
CA PRO A 7 -27.41 0.74 -2.02
C PRO A 7 -26.51 1.98 -1.93
N ALA A 8 -26.77 2.83 -0.94
CA ALA A 8 -25.87 3.93 -0.64
C ALA A 8 -24.61 3.38 0.03
N VAL A 9 -23.46 3.77 -0.50
CA VAL A 9 -22.15 3.35 0.00
C VAL A 9 -21.63 4.48 0.89
N VAL A 10 -21.38 4.19 2.16
CA VAL A 10 -21.00 5.17 3.18
C VAL A 10 -19.72 4.73 3.89
N ASN A 11 -19.00 5.70 4.48
CA ASN A 11 -17.82 5.40 5.31
C ASN A 11 -18.24 4.88 6.70
N GLU A 12 -17.28 4.38 7.49
CA GLU A 12 -17.55 3.79 8.81
C GLU A 12 -18.20 4.79 9.79
N GLU A 13 -17.76 6.05 9.78
CA GLU A 13 -18.31 7.10 10.67
C GLU A 13 -19.77 7.42 10.33
N GLU A 14 -20.10 7.51 9.04
CA GLU A 14 -21.45 7.70 8.52
C GLU A 14 -22.32 6.45 8.73
N PHE A 15 -21.70 5.26 8.69
CA PHE A 15 -22.38 4.01 8.96
C PHE A 15 -22.81 3.91 10.43
N GLU A 16 -21.95 4.22 11.38
CA GLU A 16 -22.29 4.19 12.81
C GLU A 16 -23.46 5.14 13.14
N VAL A 17 -23.50 6.33 12.53
CA VAL A 17 -24.62 7.28 12.67
C VAL A 17 -25.90 6.73 12.04
N ALA A 18 -25.79 6.05 10.89
CA ALA A 18 -26.93 5.41 10.25
C ALA A 18 -27.45 4.21 11.05
N VAL A 19 -26.55 3.40 11.63
CA VAL A 19 -26.86 2.31 12.55
C VAL A 19 -27.60 2.85 13.77
N GLU A 20 -27.12 3.92 14.40
CA GLU A 20 -27.79 4.55 15.55
C GLU A 20 -29.19 5.04 15.20
N THR A 21 -29.36 5.61 14.00
CA THR A 21 -30.65 6.12 13.52
C THR A 21 -31.64 4.98 13.21
N VAL A 22 -31.18 3.92 12.55
CA VAL A 22 -32.01 2.80 12.08
C VAL A 22 -32.27 1.75 13.17
N SER A 23 -31.40 1.63 14.18
CA SER A 23 -31.60 0.76 15.35
C SER A 23 -32.85 1.11 16.17
N CYS A 24 -33.40 2.31 15.97
CA CYS A 24 -34.66 2.74 16.57
C CYS A 24 -35.91 2.31 15.77
N GLU A 25 -35.75 1.76 14.56
CA GLU A 25 -36.84 1.35 13.67
C GLU A 25 -37.01 -0.19 13.63
N ASP A 26 -38.25 -0.66 13.83
CA ASP A 26 -38.57 -2.08 13.81
C ASP A 26 -38.47 -2.67 12.39
N GLY A 27 -37.73 -3.77 12.24
CA GLY A 27 -37.69 -4.60 11.01
C GLY A 27 -36.44 -4.44 10.16
N TRP A 28 -35.56 -3.51 10.49
CA TRP A 28 -34.26 -3.37 9.84
C TRP A 28 -33.25 -4.36 10.43
N LEU A 29 -32.43 -4.97 9.57
CA LEU A 29 -31.36 -5.88 9.98
C LEU A 29 -30.02 -5.18 9.84
N ILE A 30 -29.32 -5.01 10.96
CA ILE A 30 -28.02 -4.36 11.03
C ILE A 30 -26.95 -5.45 11.08
N GLY A 31 -26.21 -5.60 9.99
CA GLY A 31 -25.02 -6.45 9.90
C GLY A 31 -23.74 -5.65 10.14
N SER A 32 -22.61 -6.34 10.26
CA SER A 32 -21.30 -5.69 10.38
C SER A 32 -20.91 -4.90 9.13
N ASP A 33 -21.38 -5.34 7.96
CA ASP A 33 -20.91 -4.82 6.66
C ASP A 33 -22.00 -4.01 5.93
N GLY A 34 -23.17 -3.82 6.56
CA GLY A 34 -24.30 -3.14 5.92
C GLY A 34 -25.62 -3.23 6.68
N ILE A 35 -26.58 -2.41 6.26
CA ILE A 35 -27.94 -2.35 6.80
C ILE A 35 -28.92 -2.82 5.71
N VAL A 36 -29.82 -3.73 6.09
CA VAL A 36 -30.84 -4.34 5.23
C VAL A 36 -32.22 -3.84 5.65
N ASP A 37 -33.03 -3.46 4.67
CA ASP A 37 -34.41 -3.03 4.86
C ASP A 37 -35.33 -4.22 5.25
N PRO A 38 -36.54 -3.95 5.77
CA PRO A 38 -37.49 -5.00 6.13
C PRO A 38 -37.96 -5.87 4.95
N ASP A 39 -37.80 -5.39 3.71
CA ASP A 39 -38.14 -6.10 2.48
C ASP A 39 -37.00 -7.02 1.99
N GLY A 40 -35.86 -7.03 2.69
CA GLY A 40 -34.68 -7.85 2.40
C GLY A 40 -33.72 -7.26 1.37
N ASN A 41 -33.86 -5.99 0.99
CA ASN A 41 -32.90 -5.28 0.14
C ASN A 41 -31.84 -4.57 0.98
N ILE A 42 -30.64 -4.48 0.43
CA ILE A 42 -29.54 -3.77 1.08
C ILE A 42 -29.75 -2.26 0.88
N ALA A 43 -29.91 -1.54 1.98
CA ALA A 43 -30.13 -0.09 1.97
C ALA A 43 -28.81 0.67 2.05
N LEU A 44 -27.90 0.21 2.91
CA LEU A 44 -26.58 0.81 3.11
C LEU A 44 -25.52 -0.29 3.11
N LEU A 45 -24.43 -0.03 2.42
CA LEU A 45 -23.21 -0.82 2.47
C LEU A 45 -22.13 0.00 3.15
N VAL A 46 -21.46 -0.61 4.13
CA VAL A 46 -20.19 -0.08 4.59
C VAL A 46 -19.22 -0.26 3.43
N SER A 47 -18.70 0.84 2.93
CA SER A 47 -17.52 0.73 2.10
C SER A 47 -16.38 0.30 3.01
N ASP A 48 -15.99 -0.97 2.94
CA ASP A 48 -14.65 -1.46 3.30
C ASP A 48 -13.57 -0.82 2.39
N ASP A 49 -13.87 0.31 1.75
CA ASP A 49 -12.89 1.23 1.21
C ASP A 49 -12.28 2.02 2.38
N ASP A 50 -11.74 1.27 3.35
CA ASP A 50 -10.48 1.61 3.98
C ASP A 50 -9.46 1.72 2.84
N GLY A 51 -9.48 2.89 2.21
CA GLY A 51 -9.41 2.95 0.76
C GLY A 51 -8.26 2.21 0.17
N ASP A 52 -8.53 1.27 -0.75
CA ASP A 52 -7.60 0.58 -1.66
C ASP A 52 -6.10 0.73 -1.32
N LYS A 53 -5.75 0.44 -0.07
CA LYS A 53 -4.39 0.36 0.50
C LYS A 53 -4.22 -1.01 1.12
N GLY A 54 -4.88 -2.00 0.50
CA GLY A 54 -4.55 -3.40 0.67
C GLY A 54 -3.06 -3.60 0.39
N SER A 55 -2.28 -3.71 1.46
CA SER A 55 -0.97 -4.37 1.46
C SER A 55 0.21 -3.65 0.77
N GLU A 56 0.36 -2.34 0.96
CA GLU A 56 1.62 -1.65 0.61
C GLU A 56 2.79 -1.99 1.57
N ALA A 57 2.50 -2.56 2.75
CA ALA A 57 3.52 -2.93 3.73
C ALA A 57 4.48 -4.05 3.22
N GLY A 58 4.01 -4.89 2.30
CA GLY A 58 4.83 -5.94 1.66
C GLY A 58 5.50 -5.50 0.36
N HIS A 59 4.82 -4.69 -0.45
CA HIS A 59 5.34 -4.19 -1.72
C HIS A 59 6.45 -3.14 -1.54
N GLY A 60 6.29 -2.22 -0.59
CA GLY A 60 7.30 -1.18 -0.34
C GLY A 60 8.65 -1.74 0.11
N LEU A 61 8.66 -2.80 0.93
CA LEU A 61 9.89 -3.45 1.40
C LEU A 61 10.64 -4.17 0.27
N VAL A 62 9.91 -4.85 -0.61
CA VAL A 62 10.49 -5.52 -1.79
C VAL A 62 11.06 -4.51 -2.78
N GLU A 63 10.35 -3.42 -3.04
CA GLU A 63 10.84 -2.34 -3.93
C GLU A 63 12.07 -1.65 -3.37
N TRP A 64 12.10 -1.40 -2.06
CA TRP A 64 13.27 -0.86 -1.38
C TRP A 64 14.47 -1.81 -1.45
N LEU A 65 14.26 -3.11 -1.24
CA LEU A 65 15.32 -4.11 -1.37
C LEU A 65 15.84 -4.22 -2.80
N ALA A 66 14.94 -4.15 -3.80
CA ALA A 66 15.31 -4.13 -5.21
C ALA A 66 16.14 -2.89 -5.55
N LEU A 67 15.72 -1.70 -5.12
CA LEU A 67 16.44 -0.46 -5.36
C LEU A 67 17.81 -0.45 -4.66
N CYS A 68 17.89 -0.91 -3.42
CA CYS A 68 19.16 -1.09 -2.71
C CYS A 68 20.09 -2.06 -3.43
N SER A 69 19.57 -3.14 -4.01
CA SER A 69 20.38 -4.12 -4.76
C SER A 69 20.96 -3.52 -6.04
N VAL A 70 20.20 -2.68 -6.75
CA VAL A 70 20.65 -1.98 -7.95
C VAL A 70 21.75 -0.98 -7.61
N VAL A 71 21.58 -0.20 -6.54
CA VAL A 71 22.60 0.73 -6.06
C VAL A 71 23.87 -0.02 -5.66
N ALA A 72 23.75 -1.11 -4.91
CA ALA A 72 24.90 -1.94 -4.51
C ALA A 72 25.64 -2.53 -5.73
N ALA A 73 24.91 -3.03 -6.73
CA ALA A 73 25.49 -3.53 -7.97
C ALA A 73 26.20 -2.42 -8.77
N GLY A 74 25.63 -1.20 -8.79
CA GLY A 74 26.24 -0.03 -9.41
C GLY A 74 27.57 0.36 -8.75
N VAL A 75 27.60 0.40 -7.42
CA VAL A 75 28.82 0.68 -6.64
C VAL A 75 29.88 -0.38 -6.89
N LEU A 76 29.51 -1.67 -6.86
CA LEU A 76 30.45 -2.77 -7.15
C LEU A 76 31.01 -2.69 -8.57
N THR A 77 30.17 -2.33 -9.55
CA THR A 77 30.59 -2.17 -10.95
C THR A 77 31.57 -1.01 -11.10
N ALA A 78 31.27 0.15 -10.48
CA ALA A 78 32.19 1.28 -10.46
C ALA A 78 33.53 0.90 -9.81
N PHE A 79 33.50 0.25 -8.64
CA PHE A 79 34.72 -0.22 -7.99
C PHE A 79 35.53 -1.18 -8.87
N ARG A 80 34.88 -2.10 -9.58
CA ARG A 80 35.59 -3.01 -10.52
C ARG A 80 36.31 -2.27 -11.64
N ILE A 81 35.79 -1.14 -12.10
CA ILE A 81 36.40 -0.35 -13.17
C ILE A 81 37.51 0.54 -12.62
N PHE A 82 37.24 1.24 -11.52
CA PHE A 82 38.15 2.25 -10.97
C PHE A 82 39.25 1.68 -10.08
N ALA A 83 39.02 0.57 -9.37
CA ALA A 83 40.02 0.00 -8.46
C ALA A 83 41.29 -0.46 -9.19
N PRO A 84 41.24 -1.16 -10.35
CA PRO A 84 42.45 -1.53 -11.08
C PRO A 84 43.25 -0.30 -11.52
N ALA A 85 42.57 0.72 -12.05
CA ALA A 85 43.22 1.97 -12.47
C ALA A 85 43.89 2.68 -11.28
N PHE A 86 43.18 2.80 -10.15
CA PHE A 86 43.73 3.37 -8.93
C PHE A 86 44.94 2.59 -8.40
N ILE A 87 44.84 1.26 -8.33
CA ILE A 87 45.94 0.39 -7.87
C ILE A 87 47.16 0.57 -8.77
N THR A 88 46.98 0.54 -10.09
CA THR A 88 48.08 0.74 -11.04
C THR A 88 48.74 2.10 -10.84
N THR A 89 47.95 3.19 -10.77
CA THR A 89 48.50 4.53 -10.56
C THR A 89 49.21 4.65 -9.22
N PHE A 90 48.63 4.10 -8.14
CA PHE A 90 49.24 4.13 -6.81
C PHE A 90 50.54 3.33 -6.77
N GLN A 91 50.59 2.15 -7.36
CA GLN A 91 51.81 1.35 -7.46
C GLN A 91 52.89 2.10 -8.24
N THR A 92 52.56 2.70 -9.38
CA THR A 92 53.54 3.43 -10.21
C THR A 92 54.04 4.71 -9.54
N GLN A 93 53.13 5.52 -8.97
CA GLN A 93 53.47 6.87 -8.50
C GLN A 93 53.88 6.94 -7.04
N VAL A 94 53.50 5.96 -6.23
CA VAL A 94 53.81 5.96 -4.79
C VAL A 94 54.80 4.83 -4.48
N ILE A 95 54.47 3.58 -4.79
CA ILE A 95 55.31 2.45 -4.38
C ILE A 95 56.61 2.37 -5.18
N ASN A 96 56.53 2.41 -6.50
CA ASN A 96 57.70 2.26 -7.37
C ASN A 96 58.53 3.54 -7.52
N ALA A 97 58.02 4.66 -7.02
CA ALA A 97 58.71 5.95 -7.02
C ALA A 97 59.39 6.26 -5.67
N LEU A 98 59.21 5.39 -4.66
CA LEU A 98 59.98 5.48 -3.41
C LEU A 98 61.43 5.03 -3.65
N PRO A 99 62.42 5.79 -3.14
CA PRO A 99 63.84 5.46 -3.28
C PRO A 99 64.26 4.20 -2.50
#